data_AF-D4N1I9-F1
#
_entry.id   AF-D4N1I9-F1
#
_cell.length_a   1.000
_cell.length_b   1.000
_cell.length_c   1.000
_cell.angle_alpha   90.00
_cell.angle_beta   90.00
_cell.angle_gamma   90.00
#
_symmetry.space_group_name_H-M   'P 1'
#
loop_
_entity.id
_entity.type
_entity.pdbx_description
1 polymer ?
#
loop_
_entity_poly.entity_id
_entity_poly.type
_entity_poly.pdbx_seq_one_letter_code
_entity_poly.pdbx_strand_id
1 'polypeptide(L)'
;MNNTYIGNEPFVVNGMKESVTINDFWRWAYSDLTNNINRSVLAEFIVASALDLVHVGCELCRDLWRPFDLLYNNNYRIEVKSSGYVQSHSPKHPDHIVFGIAPAKVPGATGDYKANSPSQRNCDIYIFCIYTAMSKDENPLDLDLWDFYVLPTKILNAEKPTQKTITLPSLLALNPTKCDYLELKDTVNNIVAV
;
A
#
# COMPACT_ATOMS: atom_id res chain seq x y z
N MET A 1 8.03 20.82 -15.00
CA MET A 1 8.94 20.53 -13.87
C MET A 1 8.06 19.98 -12.77
N ASN A 2 8.16 18.68 -12.49
CA ASN A 2 7.55 18.14 -11.28
C ASN A 2 8.43 18.58 -10.12
N ASN A 3 7.92 19.44 -9.25
CA ASN A 3 8.63 19.81 -8.04
C ASN A 3 8.56 18.63 -7.07
N THR A 4 9.53 17.74 -7.17
CA THR A 4 9.77 16.70 -6.16
C THR A 4 10.74 17.24 -5.12
N TYR A 5 10.52 16.87 -3.85
CA TYR A 5 11.39 17.27 -2.74
C TYR A 5 12.16 16.06 -2.24
N ILE A 6 13.42 16.25 -1.84
CA ILE A 6 14.32 15.19 -1.36
C ILE A 6 14.49 15.18 0.16
N GLY A 7 13.93 16.16 0.89
CA GLY A 7 13.88 16.18 2.36
C GLY A 7 14.63 17.35 3.01
N ASN A 8 15.62 17.91 2.32
CA ASN A 8 16.51 18.92 2.90
C ASN A 8 16.13 20.36 2.51
N GLU A 9 15.09 20.52 1.71
CA GLU A 9 14.64 21.83 1.24
C GLU A 9 14.04 22.64 2.40
N PRO A 10 14.53 23.87 2.62
CA PRO A 10 13.98 24.77 3.61
C PRO A 10 12.73 25.47 3.11
N PHE A 11 11.83 25.84 4.02
CA PHE A 11 10.78 26.80 3.72
C PHE A 11 11.38 28.20 3.50
N VAL A 12 10.72 29.03 2.71
CA VAL A 12 11.25 30.34 2.29
C VAL A 12 10.23 31.45 2.57
N VAL A 13 10.66 32.50 3.26
CA VAL A 13 9.89 33.73 3.52
C VAL A 13 10.67 34.92 2.97
N ASN A 14 10.06 35.71 2.09
CA ASN A 14 10.71 36.87 1.45
C ASN A 14 12.08 36.55 0.80
N GLY A 15 12.25 35.33 0.26
CA GLY A 15 13.50 34.87 -0.34
C GLY A 15 14.57 34.39 0.65
N MET A 16 14.30 34.46 1.96
CA MET A 16 15.18 33.95 3.01
C MET A 16 14.76 32.56 3.45
N LYS A 17 15.75 31.68 3.71
CA LYS A 17 15.54 30.31 4.18
C LYS A 17 15.20 30.31 5.66
N GLU A 18 14.12 29.62 6.03
CA GLU A 18 13.73 29.35 7.41
C GLU A 18 14.43 28.08 7.93
N SER A 19 14.40 27.88 9.25
CA SER A 19 15.00 26.69 9.89
C SER A 19 14.18 25.41 9.71
N VAL A 20 12.91 25.53 9.34
CA VAL A 20 12.04 24.37 9.09
C VAL A 20 12.21 23.86 7.66
N THR A 21 12.18 22.54 7.51
CA THR A 21 12.41 21.83 6.25
C THR A 21 11.19 21.02 5.82
N ILE A 22 11.14 20.61 4.56
CA ILE A 22 10.10 19.68 4.09
C ILE A 22 10.08 18.36 4.88
N ASN A 23 11.23 17.91 5.39
CA ASN A 23 11.29 16.75 6.27
C ASN A 23 10.60 17.00 7.63
N ASP A 24 10.67 18.22 8.17
CA ASP A 24 9.90 18.55 9.38
C ASP A 24 8.40 18.49 9.13
N PHE A 25 7.95 18.92 7.94
CA PHE A 25 6.56 18.73 7.52
C PHE A 25 6.19 17.25 7.39
N TRP A 26 7.01 16.42 6.74
CA TRP A 26 6.75 14.99 6.63
C TRP A 26 6.70 14.29 7.99
N ARG A 27 7.62 14.63 8.90
CA ARG A 27 7.60 14.14 10.27
C ARG A 27 6.31 14.55 10.97
N TRP A 28 5.92 15.82 10.90
CA TRP A 28 4.67 16.28 11.50
C TRP A 28 3.42 15.57 10.93
N ALA A 29 3.37 15.34 9.62
CA ALA A 29 2.22 14.73 8.95
C ALA A 29 2.14 13.20 9.11
N TYR A 30 3.28 12.51 9.11
CA TYR A 30 3.35 11.05 8.92
C TYR A 30 3.99 10.26 10.08
N SER A 31 4.40 10.91 11.19
CA SER A 31 5.08 10.20 12.30
C SER A 31 4.23 9.13 12.99
N ASP A 32 2.90 9.29 13.04
CA ASP A 32 2.02 8.26 13.60
C ASP A 32 1.76 7.15 12.58
N LEU A 33 2.68 6.19 12.53
CA LEU A 33 2.62 5.02 11.64
C LEU A 33 1.67 3.93 12.16
N THR A 34 1.10 4.09 13.37
CA THR A 34 0.06 3.19 13.88
C THR A 34 -1.34 3.65 13.51
N ASN A 35 -1.51 4.90 13.07
CA ASN A 35 -2.72 5.35 12.40
C ASN A 35 -2.94 4.55 11.10
N ASN A 36 -4.17 4.15 10.83
CA ASN A 36 -4.50 3.29 9.69
C ASN A 36 -4.22 3.93 8.31
N ILE A 37 -4.36 5.26 8.18
CA ILE A 37 -4.07 5.99 6.94
C ILE A 37 -2.57 5.94 6.67
N ASN A 38 -1.77 6.39 7.64
CA ASN A 38 -0.31 6.42 7.50
C ASN A 38 0.30 5.02 7.41
N ARG A 39 -0.23 4.05 8.16
CA ARG A 39 0.16 2.64 8.03
C ARG A 39 -0.09 2.09 6.63
N SER A 40 -1.18 2.51 5.98
CA SER A 40 -1.45 2.10 4.59
C SER A 40 -0.40 2.64 3.62
N VAL A 41 0.02 3.90 3.82
CA VAL A 41 1.10 4.50 3.01
C VAL A 41 2.44 3.81 3.29
N LEU A 42 2.72 3.50 4.55
CA LEU A 42 3.92 2.76 4.95
C LEU A 42 3.94 1.35 4.34
N ALA A 43 2.83 0.62 4.37
CA ALA A 43 2.73 -0.71 3.78
C ALA A 43 3.03 -0.69 2.27
N GLU A 44 2.48 0.28 1.55
CA GLU A 44 2.79 0.48 0.13
C GLU A 44 4.28 0.76 -0.10
N PHE A 45 4.89 1.61 0.72
CA PHE A 45 6.33 1.88 0.67
C PHE A 45 7.18 0.63 0.97
N ILE A 46 6.82 -0.16 1.98
CA ILE A 46 7.51 -1.40 2.33
C ILE A 46 7.46 -2.38 1.15
N VAL A 47 6.28 -2.57 0.54
CA VAL A 47 6.13 -3.43 -0.64
C VAL A 47 6.95 -2.89 -1.81
N ALA A 48 6.88 -1.58 -2.09
CA ALA A 48 7.68 -0.97 -3.16
C ALA A 48 9.18 -1.17 -2.92
N SER A 49 9.65 -1.04 -1.68
CA SER A 49 11.04 -1.27 -1.28
C SER A 49 11.45 -2.72 -1.50
N ALA A 50 10.64 -3.69 -1.04
CA ALA A 50 10.91 -5.11 -1.23
C ALA A 50 11.00 -5.51 -2.71
N LEU A 51 10.23 -4.84 -3.57
CA LEU A 51 10.21 -5.09 -5.01
C LEU A 51 11.25 -4.26 -5.80
N ASP A 52 12.16 -3.55 -5.12
CA ASP A 52 13.15 -2.64 -5.72
C ASP A 52 12.54 -1.53 -6.61
N LEU A 53 11.34 -1.06 -6.27
CA LEU A 53 10.62 0.00 -7.00
C LEU A 53 10.88 1.40 -6.42
N VAL A 54 11.54 1.50 -5.26
CA VAL A 54 11.91 2.78 -4.65
C VAL A 54 13.13 3.34 -5.35
N HIS A 55 12.93 4.31 -6.24
CA HIS A 55 14.01 5.06 -6.88
C HIS A 55 14.22 6.40 -6.17
N VAL A 56 15.15 6.43 -5.22
CA VAL A 56 15.60 7.69 -4.59
C VAL A 56 16.27 8.55 -5.67
N GLY A 57 15.62 9.64 -6.07
CA GLY A 57 16.14 10.59 -7.08
C GLY A 57 15.53 10.50 -8.49
N CYS A 58 14.55 9.61 -8.73
CA CYS A 58 13.75 9.65 -9.96
C CYS A 58 12.46 10.45 -9.75
N GLU A 59 12.00 11.14 -10.80
CA GLU A 59 10.78 11.96 -10.84
C GLU A 59 9.45 11.18 -10.62
N LEU A 60 9.53 9.90 -10.28
CA LEU A 60 8.39 9.02 -10.05
C LEU A 60 7.90 9.18 -8.62
N CYS A 61 7.13 10.25 -8.37
CA CYS A 61 6.27 10.32 -7.20
C CYS A 61 5.18 9.24 -7.26
N ARG A 62 4.70 8.82 -6.09
CA ARG A 62 3.46 8.04 -5.95
C ARG A 62 2.33 8.72 -6.72
N ASP A 63 1.86 8.10 -7.79
CA ASP A 63 0.76 8.61 -8.61
C ASP A 63 -0.58 8.14 -8.03
N LEU A 64 -1.19 9.02 -7.23
CA LEU A 64 -2.45 8.76 -6.54
C LEU A 64 -3.66 8.61 -7.49
N TRP A 65 -3.51 8.90 -8.79
CA TRP A 65 -4.60 8.84 -9.76
C TRP A 65 -4.68 7.50 -10.50
N ARG A 66 -3.67 6.66 -10.35
CA ARG A 66 -3.69 5.30 -10.92
C ARG A 66 -4.73 4.43 -10.21
N PRO A 67 -5.37 3.50 -10.93
CA PRO A 67 -6.35 2.59 -10.35
C PRO A 67 -5.72 1.40 -9.61
N PHE A 68 -4.42 1.45 -9.33
CA PHE A 68 -3.59 0.48 -8.62
C PHE A 68 -2.42 1.22 -7.96
N ASP A 69 -1.83 0.63 -6.92
CA ASP A 69 -0.79 1.28 -6.11
C ASP A 69 0.61 1.21 -6.76
N LEU A 70 1.02 0.03 -7.23
CA LEU A 70 2.38 -0.19 -7.77
C LEU A 70 2.34 -0.84 -9.16
N LEU A 71 3.32 -0.51 -10.01
CA LEU A 71 3.55 -1.16 -11.30
C LEU A 71 4.89 -1.91 -11.27
N TYR A 72 4.83 -3.24 -11.28
CA TYR A 72 6.01 -4.11 -11.24
C TYR A 72 6.40 -4.58 -12.66
N ASN A 73 7.69 -4.52 -12.99
CA ASN A 73 8.25 -4.89 -14.30
C ASN A 73 7.53 -4.24 -15.50
N ASN A 74 6.96 -3.04 -15.32
CA ASN A 74 6.15 -2.31 -16.30
C ASN A 74 4.88 -3.03 -16.80
N ASN A 75 4.51 -4.17 -16.22
CA ASN A 75 3.46 -5.04 -16.75
C ASN A 75 2.44 -5.49 -15.71
N TYR A 76 2.84 -5.62 -14.44
CA TYR A 76 1.99 -6.20 -13.40
C TYR A 76 1.53 -5.11 -12.43
N ARG A 77 0.23 -4.90 -12.37
CA ARG A 77 -0.41 -3.91 -11.49
C ARG A 77 -0.66 -4.55 -10.13
N ILE A 78 -0.21 -3.90 -9.08
CA ILE A 78 -0.30 -4.40 -7.71
C ILE A 78 -1.18 -3.45 -6.90
N GLU A 79 -2.14 -4.02 -6.17
CA GLU A 79 -2.89 -3.33 -5.13
C GLU A 79 -2.37 -3.77 -3.76
N VAL A 80 -2.01 -2.82 -2.92
CA VAL A 80 -1.55 -3.05 -1.55
C VAL A 80 -2.70 -2.76 -0.58
N LYS A 81 -2.96 -3.68 0.34
CA LYS A 81 -3.97 -3.50 1.39
C LYS A 81 -3.34 -3.70 2.75
N SER A 82 -3.46 -2.71 3.62
CA SER A 82 -2.90 -2.77 4.98
C SER A 82 -3.99 -2.98 6.03
N SER A 83 -3.68 -3.79 7.03
CA SER A 83 -4.42 -3.88 8.29
C SER A 83 -3.45 -4.15 9.44
N GLY A 84 -3.94 -4.10 10.67
CA GLY A 84 -3.11 -4.38 11.85
C GLY A 84 -3.95 -4.43 13.12
N TYR A 85 -3.42 -5.07 14.15
CA TYR A 85 -4.12 -5.26 15.42
C TYR A 85 -4.08 -4.01 16.32
N VAL A 86 -3.24 -3.03 16.02
CA VAL A 86 -3.14 -1.78 16.79
C VAL A 86 -3.50 -0.56 15.95
N GLN A 87 -4.11 0.44 16.59
CA GLN A 87 -4.47 1.73 15.98
C GLN A 87 -4.29 2.85 17.00
N SER A 88 -3.56 3.92 16.66
CA SER A 88 -3.30 5.03 17.60
C SER A 88 -4.58 5.62 18.20
N HIS A 89 -5.61 5.81 17.39
CA HIS A 89 -6.84 6.51 17.75
C HIS A 89 -7.85 5.64 18.53
N SER A 90 -7.61 4.33 18.64
CA SER A 90 -8.49 3.41 19.37
C SER A 90 -7.72 2.70 20.48
N PRO A 91 -8.21 2.69 21.74
CA PRO A 91 -7.65 1.85 22.78
C PRO A 91 -8.03 0.37 22.60
N LYS A 92 -9.03 0.06 21.78
CA LYS A 92 -9.45 -1.31 21.47
C LYS A 92 -8.73 -1.80 20.21
N HIS A 93 -8.20 -3.03 20.29
CA HIS A 93 -7.81 -3.79 19.10
C HIS A 93 -9.05 -4.01 18.20
N PRO A 94 -8.90 -4.01 16.87
CA PRO A 94 -9.98 -4.42 16.01
C PRO A 94 -10.32 -5.89 16.30
N ASP A 95 -11.62 -6.19 16.42
CA ASP A 95 -12.10 -7.54 16.74
C ASP A 95 -11.71 -8.58 15.67
N HIS A 96 -11.41 -8.10 14.45
CA HIS A 96 -10.92 -8.91 13.35
C HIS A 96 -10.18 -8.05 12.32
N ILE A 97 -9.25 -8.68 11.61
CA ILE A 97 -8.62 -8.10 10.42
C ILE A 97 -9.58 -8.21 9.23
N VAL A 98 -9.78 -7.08 8.56
CA VAL A 98 -10.60 -6.95 7.35
C VAL A 98 -9.92 -6.01 6.36
N PHE A 99 -10.09 -6.31 5.07
CA PHE A 99 -9.58 -5.50 3.97
C PHE A 99 -10.71 -5.10 3.02
N GLY A 100 -10.62 -3.91 2.44
CA GLY A 100 -11.45 -3.52 1.31
C GLY A 100 -10.93 -4.15 0.01
N ILE A 101 -11.81 -4.82 -0.73
CA ILE A 101 -11.53 -5.48 -2.02
C ILE A 101 -12.61 -5.20 -3.07
N ALA A 102 -13.36 -4.11 -2.87
CA ALA A 102 -14.46 -3.73 -3.75
C ALA A 102 -13.95 -3.48 -5.18
N PRO A 103 -14.65 -4.00 -6.21
CA PRO A 103 -14.41 -3.56 -7.58
C PRO A 103 -14.58 -2.05 -7.70
N ALA A 104 -13.64 -1.39 -8.38
CA ALA A 104 -13.65 0.04 -8.66
C ALA A 104 -13.89 0.28 -10.14
N LYS A 105 -14.34 1.50 -10.49
CA LYS A 105 -14.59 1.86 -11.89
C LYS A 105 -13.32 1.72 -12.73
N VAL A 106 -13.48 1.26 -13.96
CA VAL A 106 -12.39 1.27 -14.95
C VAL A 106 -12.19 2.72 -15.45
N PRO A 107 -10.95 3.25 -15.41
CA PRO A 107 -10.66 4.54 -16.03
C PRO A 107 -10.75 4.42 -17.56
N GLY A 108 -11.25 5.48 -18.21
CA GLY A 108 -11.24 5.61 -19.66
C GLY A 108 -9.81 5.77 -20.21
N ALA A 109 -9.68 5.80 -21.55
CA ALA A 109 -8.39 6.00 -22.23
C ALA A 109 -7.67 7.30 -21.83
N THR A 110 -8.40 8.29 -21.33
CA THR A 110 -7.87 9.57 -20.84
C THR A 110 -7.66 9.62 -19.32
N GLY A 111 -7.85 8.49 -18.61
CA GLY A 111 -7.73 8.39 -17.14
C GLY A 111 -9.00 8.79 -16.38
N ASP A 112 -10.07 9.18 -17.06
CA ASP A 112 -11.31 9.66 -16.47
C ASP A 112 -12.25 8.53 -16.04
N TYR A 113 -12.89 8.68 -14.88
CA TYR A 113 -13.86 7.71 -14.35
C TYR A 113 -15.28 8.10 -14.74
N LYS A 114 -15.75 7.65 -15.91
CA LYS A 114 -17.11 7.93 -16.38
C LYS A 114 -18.18 7.33 -15.47
N ALA A 115 -19.37 7.94 -15.46
CA ALA A 115 -20.47 7.53 -14.60
C ALA A 115 -20.90 6.07 -14.85
N ASN A 116 -20.87 5.64 -16.11
CA ASN A 116 -21.31 4.35 -16.62
C ASN A 116 -20.15 3.35 -16.86
N SER A 117 -18.92 3.65 -16.44
CA SER A 117 -17.81 2.70 -16.57
C SER A 117 -18.12 1.41 -15.79
N PRO A 118 -17.80 0.22 -16.35
CA PRO A 118 -17.89 -1.01 -15.59
C PRO A 118 -16.96 -0.97 -14.37
N SER A 119 -17.29 -1.76 -13.34
CA SER A 119 -16.43 -1.92 -12.18
C SER A 119 -15.67 -3.25 -12.24
N GLN A 120 -14.39 -3.23 -11.94
CA GLN A 120 -13.54 -4.40 -11.80
C GLN A 120 -12.46 -4.16 -10.74
N ARG A 121 -11.69 -5.20 -10.42
CA ARG A 121 -10.43 -5.02 -9.69
C ARG A 121 -9.36 -4.65 -10.72
N ASN A 122 -8.83 -3.44 -10.62
CA ASN A 122 -7.95 -2.84 -11.63
C ASN A 122 -6.46 -3.21 -11.47
N CYS A 123 -6.18 -4.27 -10.73
CA CYS A 123 -4.85 -4.81 -10.48
C CYS A 123 -4.79 -6.29 -10.87
N ASP A 124 -3.58 -6.81 -11.08
CA ASP A 124 -3.32 -8.21 -11.41
C ASP A 124 -3.04 -9.03 -10.14
N ILE A 125 -2.50 -8.37 -9.11
CA ILE A 125 -2.09 -8.97 -7.84
C ILE A 125 -2.56 -8.10 -6.68
N TYR A 126 -3.03 -8.75 -5.61
CA TYR A 126 -3.19 -8.13 -4.30
C TYR A 126 -2.04 -8.56 -3.38
N ILE A 127 -1.50 -7.60 -2.63
CA ILE A 127 -0.60 -7.87 -1.50
C ILE A 127 -1.28 -7.34 -0.23
N PHE A 128 -1.76 -8.27 0.59
CA PHE A 128 -2.35 -7.95 1.89
C PHE A 128 -1.24 -7.93 2.94
N CYS A 129 -1.00 -6.76 3.51
CA CYS A 129 0.01 -6.51 4.53
C CYS A 129 -0.67 -6.45 5.90
N ILE A 130 -0.15 -7.21 6.86
CA ILE A 130 -0.65 -7.22 8.24
C ILE A 130 0.48 -6.81 9.16
N TYR A 131 0.29 -5.68 9.86
CA TYR A 131 1.11 -5.36 11.01
C TYR A 131 0.66 -6.19 12.21
N THR A 132 1.48 -7.17 12.60
CA THR A 132 1.15 -8.24 13.55
C THR A 132 1.32 -7.84 15.01
N ALA A 133 1.94 -6.68 15.28
CA ALA A 133 2.13 -6.17 16.62
C ALA A 133 0.81 -6.06 17.41
N MET A 134 0.86 -6.48 18.67
CA MET A 134 -0.25 -6.42 19.60
C MET A 134 -0.12 -5.27 20.60
N SER A 135 0.97 -4.49 20.56
CA SER A 135 1.15 -3.28 21.36
C SER A 135 1.45 -2.08 20.46
N LYS A 136 1.03 -0.89 20.90
CA LYS A 136 1.32 0.38 20.22
C LYS A 136 2.77 0.84 20.39
N ASP A 137 3.47 0.26 21.38
CA ASP A 137 4.86 0.58 21.67
C ASP A 137 5.85 -0.15 20.74
N GLU A 138 5.36 -1.15 20.00
CA GLU A 138 6.15 -1.86 19.00
C GLU A 138 6.48 -0.95 17.81
N ASN A 139 7.66 -1.15 17.25
CA ASN A 139 8.19 -0.33 16.17
C ASN A 139 7.60 -0.76 14.81
N PRO A 140 6.79 0.08 14.12
CA PRO A 140 6.24 -0.27 12.81
C PRO A 140 7.30 -0.39 11.69
N LEU A 141 8.55 0.02 11.96
CA LEU A 141 9.68 -0.15 11.05
C LEU A 141 10.39 -1.49 11.22
N ASP A 142 10.04 -2.28 12.25
CA ASP A 142 10.48 -3.65 12.38
C ASP A 142 9.70 -4.53 11.40
N LEU A 143 10.36 -4.99 10.35
CA LEU A 143 9.74 -5.73 9.26
C LEU A 143 9.39 -7.17 9.64
N ASP A 144 9.93 -7.69 10.75
CA ASP A 144 9.53 -8.99 11.30
C ASP A 144 8.10 -8.96 11.87
N LEU A 145 7.58 -7.75 12.14
CA LEU A 145 6.20 -7.51 12.55
C LEU A 145 5.23 -7.33 11.36
N TRP A 146 5.66 -7.62 10.13
CA TRP A 146 4.83 -7.52 8.92
C TRP A 146 4.70 -8.85 8.21
N ASP A 147 3.47 -9.37 8.18
CA ASP A 147 3.11 -10.51 7.35
C ASP A 147 2.56 -10.04 5.99
N PHE A 148 3.01 -10.68 4.91
CA PHE A 148 2.52 -10.42 3.55
C PHE A 148 1.80 -11.65 2.99
N TYR A 149 0.63 -11.41 2.40
CA TYR A 149 -0.16 -12.42 1.71
C TYR A 149 -0.39 -11.99 0.27
N VAL A 150 0.25 -12.69 -0.66
CA VAL A 150 0.18 -12.40 -2.09
C VAL A 150 -0.88 -13.28 -2.74
N LEU A 151 -1.81 -12.65 -3.47
CA LEU A 151 -2.93 -13.33 -4.11
C LEU A 151 -3.19 -12.79 -5.52
N PRO A 152 -3.20 -13.63 -6.57
CA PRO A 152 -3.64 -13.23 -7.90
C PRO A 152 -5.09 -12.72 -7.88
N THR A 153 -5.34 -11.57 -8.50
CA THR A 153 -6.69 -10.97 -8.59
C THR A 153 -7.70 -11.92 -9.24
N LYS A 154 -7.26 -12.78 -10.17
CA LYS A 154 -8.10 -13.80 -10.81
C LYS A 154 -8.79 -14.73 -9.80
N ILE A 155 -8.15 -15.04 -8.67
CA ILE A 155 -8.73 -15.90 -7.62
C ILE A 155 -9.86 -15.15 -6.91
N LEU A 156 -9.68 -13.87 -6.56
CA LEU A 156 -10.74 -13.06 -5.98
C LEU A 156 -11.92 -12.86 -6.95
N ASN A 157 -11.66 -12.74 -8.24
CA ASN A 157 -12.71 -12.59 -9.23
C ASN A 157 -13.54 -13.87 -9.37
N ALA A 158 -12.93 -15.05 -9.27
CA ALA A 158 -13.62 -16.33 -9.31
C ALA A 158 -14.40 -16.60 -8.00
N GLU A 159 -13.73 -16.46 -6.85
CA GLU A 159 -14.26 -16.91 -5.56
C GLU A 159 -15.10 -15.85 -4.83
N LYS A 160 -14.87 -14.56 -5.14
CA LYS A 160 -15.45 -13.39 -4.45
C LYS A 160 -15.86 -12.28 -5.45
N PRO A 161 -16.69 -12.56 -6.47
CA PRO A 161 -16.88 -11.69 -7.64
C PRO A 161 -17.37 -10.27 -7.32
N THR A 162 -18.29 -10.14 -6.36
CA THR A 162 -18.93 -8.85 -6.01
C THR A 162 -18.59 -8.35 -4.60
N GLN A 163 -17.80 -9.13 -3.87
CA GLN A 163 -17.52 -8.90 -2.46
C GLN A 163 -16.70 -7.60 -2.29
N LYS A 164 -17.13 -6.75 -1.35
CA LYS A 164 -16.48 -5.47 -1.06
C LYS A 164 -15.40 -5.54 0.00
N THR A 165 -15.47 -6.54 0.88
CA THR A 165 -14.53 -6.74 1.98
C THR A 165 -14.20 -8.21 2.18
N ILE A 166 -13.00 -8.49 2.69
CA ILE A 166 -12.56 -9.85 3.02
C ILE A 166 -11.91 -9.86 4.40
N THR A 167 -12.32 -10.79 5.26
CA THR A 167 -11.70 -11.00 6.57
C THR A 167 -10.46 -11.87 6.42
N LEU A 168 -9.53 -11.80 7.38
CA LEU A 168 -8.32 -12.63 7.34
C LEU A 168 -8.63 -14.14 7.20
N PRO A 169 -9.53 -14.76 7.97
CA PRO A 169 -9.86 -16.18 7.76
C PRO A 169 -10.40 -16.48 6.35
N SER A 170 -11.22 -15.58 5.80
CA SER A 170 -11.76 -15.74 4.43
C SER A 170 -10.68 -15.58 3.37
N LEU A 171 -9.68 -14.71 3.60
CA LEU A 171 -8.51 -14.55 2.74
C LEU A 171 -7.66 -15.82 2.77
N LEU A 172 -7.36 -16.36 3.96
CA LEU A 172 -6.56 -17.58 4.11
C LEU A 172 -7.21 -18.78 3.41
N ALA A 173 -8.54 -18.87 3.40
CA ALA A 173 -9.27 -19.91 2.67
C ALA A 173 -9.08 -19.87 1.14
N LEU A 174 -8.58 -18.77 0.59
CA LEU A 174 -8.21 -18.63 -0.83
C LEU A 174 -6.77 -19.09 -1.11
N ASN A 175 -6.06 -19.62 -0.11
CA ASN A 175 -4.67 -20.07 -0.19
C ASN A 175 -3.71 -19.01 -0.79
N PRO A 176 -3.67 -17.77 -0.27
CA PRO A 176 -2.65 -16.80 -0.67
C PRO A 176 -1.27 -17.34 -0.30
N THR A 177 -0.24 -16.92 -1.05
CA THR A 177 1.14 -17.23 -0.67
C THR A 177 1.57 -16.28 0.44
N LYS A 178 1.81 -16.82 1.64
CA LYS A 178 2.37 -16.06 2.76
C LYS A 178 3.89 -15.95 2.58
N CYS A 179 4.45 -14.77 2.84
CA CYS A 179 5.89 -14.51 2.81
C CYS A 179 6.26 -13.37 3.78
N ASP A 180 7.55 -13.24 4.09
CA ASP A 180 8.12 -12.08 4.79
C ASP A 180 8.63 -11.01 3.81
N TYR A 181 9.27 -9.95 4.34
CA TYR A 181 9.82 -8.86 3.52
C TYR A 181 10.89 -9.33 2.53
N LEU A 182 11.78 -10.24 2.93
CA LEU A 182 12.90 -10.72 2.11
C LEU A 182 12.41 -11.66 1.00
N GLU A 183 11.38 -12.45 1.29
CA GLU A 183 10.76 -13.40 0.37
C GLU A 183 9.76 -12.77 -0.60
N LEU A 184 9.31 -11.54 -0.34
CA LEU A 184 8.19 -10.91 -1.06
C LEU A 184 8.45 -10.79 -2.57
N LYS A 185 9.67 -10.39 -2.96
CA LYS A 185 10.03 -10.23 -4.37
C LYS A 185 10.00 -11.55 -5.13
N ASP A 186 10.59 -12.59 -4.55
CA ASP A 186 10.60 -13.92 -5.15
C ASP A 186 9.20 -14.52 -5.20
N THR A 187 8.38 -14.27 -4.18
CA THR A 187 6.97 -14.66 -4.16
C THR A 187 6.18 -14.01 -5.30
N VAL A 188 6.35 -12.71 -5.50
CA VAL A 188 5.72 -11.99 -6.62
C VAL A 188 6.23 -12.54 -7.96
N ASN A 189 7.54 -12.75 -8.11
CA ASN A 189 8.14 -13.33 -9.33
C ASN A 189 7.53 -14.70 -9.67
N ASN A 190 7.40 -15.58 -8.68
CA ASN A 190 6.83 -16.91 -8.87
C ASN A 190 5.35 -16.86 -9.28
N ILE A 191 4.59 -15.91 -8.74
CA ILE A 191 3.17 -15.73 -9.09
C ILE A 191 3.00 -15.20 -10.52
N VAL A 192 3.87 -14.29 -10.97
CA VAL A 192 3.74 -13.67 -12.30
C VAL A 192 4.36 -14.49 -13.43
N ALA A 193 5.21 -15.46 -13.11
CA ALA A 193 5.81 -16.38 -14.08
C ALA A 193 4.85 -17.46 -14.61
N VAL A 194 3.64 -17.58 -14.04
CA VAL A 194 2.62 -18.61 -14.33
C VAL A 194 1.43 -18.03 -15.09
#